data_AF-A0A957U6M5-F1
#
_entry.id   AF-A0A957U6M5-F1
#
_cell.length_a   1.000
_cell.length_b   1.000
_cell.length_c   1.000
_cell.angle_alpha   90.00
_cell.angle_beta   90.00
_cell.angle_gamma   90.00
#
_symmetry.space_group_name_H-M   'P 1'
#
loop_
_entity.id
_entity.type
_entity.pdbx_description
1 polymer ?
#
loop_
_entity_poly.entity_id
_entity_poly.type
_entity_poly.pdbx_seq_one_letter_code
_entity_poly.pdbx_strand_id
1 'polypeptide(L)'
;MNFGLVLSAILSGWIGGGLVNWAADILPRIRDRQEKPAVESATRSLAHHWTLPWYFFRRGICPHCHERLGRRSPTVEIVSIGLFVLMAVHWGATPTLAIAWLYGLFLLAVTVIDFEHHRVLNIMLAPAAIVVAGLSLLPGVPQPLDMLLGGAVGFGVFLLLAIIGRGALGMGDVKLVGV
;
A
#
# COMPACT_ATOMS: atom_id res chain seq x y z
N MET A 1 -14.89 -22.32 5.19
CA MET A 1 -14.13 -21.13 5.62
C MET A 1 -14.75 -20.60 6.91
N ASN A 2 -13.96 -20.40 7.97
CA ASN A 2 -14.50 -20.02 9.28
C ASN A 2 -15.01 -18.58 9.25
N PHE A 3 -16.19 -18.33 9.82
CA PHE A 3 -16.77 -16.98 9.92
C PHE A 3 -15.79 -15.98 10.56
N GLY A 4 -15.06 -16.40 11.60
CA GLY A 4 -14.05 -15.57 12.26
C GLY A 4 -12.89 -15.15 11.34
N LEU A 5 -12.48 -15.99 10.39
CA LEU A 5 -11.42 -15.66 9.43
C LEU A 5 -11.88 -14.61 8.42
N VAL A 6 -13.12 -14.72 7.95
CA VAL A 6 -13.70 -13.74 7.03
C VAL A 6 -13.85 -12.39 7.73
N LEU A 7 -14.35 -12.39 8.97
CA LEU A 7 -14.48 -11.17 9.76
C LEU A 7 -13.12 -10.51 10.02
N SER A 8 -12.10 -11.28 10.38
CA SER A 8 -10.76 -10.72 10.60
C SER A 8 -10.15 -10.16 9.31
N ALA A 9 -10.39 -10.80 8.16
CA ALA A 9 -9.98 -10.31 6.86
C ALA A 9 -10.64 -8.97 6.50
N ILE A 10 -11.95 -8.85 6.71
CA ILE A 10 -12.69 -7.61 6.47
C ILE A 10 -12.18 -6.47 7.35
N LEU A 11 -12.02 -6.72 8.65
CA LEU A 11 -11.53 -5.70 9.58
C LEU A 11 -10.11 -5.28 9.26
N SER A 12 -9.22 -6.25 8.98
CA SER A 12 -7.82 -5.98 8.64
C SER A 12 -7.71 -5.23 7.32
N GLY A 13 -8.49 -5.62 6.31
CA GLY A 13 -8.54 -4.93 5.02
C GLY A 13 -9.10 -3.51 5.14
N TRP A 14 -10.08 -3.28 6.00
CA TRP A 14 -10.62 -1.94 6.25
C TRP A 14 -9.60 -1.03 6.97
N ILE A 15 -8.95 -1.55 8.01
CA ILE A 15 -7.86 -0.85 8.70
C ILE A 15 -6.73 -0.54 7.71
N GLY A 16 -6.32 -1.53 6.92
CA GLY A 16 -5.30 -1.39 5.88
C GLY A 16 -5.66 -0.33 4.84
N GLY A 17 -6.90 -0.32 4.34
CA GLY A 17 -7.35 0.67 3.36
C GLY A 17 -7.26 2.10 3.88
N GLY A 18 -7.65 2.32 5.14
CA GLY A 18 -7.49 3.63 5.79
C GLY A 18 -6.02 4.04 5.97
N LEU A 19 -5.13 3.09 6.28
CA LEU A 19 -3.69 3.34 6.33
C LEU A 19 -3.12 3.69 4.96
N VAL A 20 -3.56 3.03 3.88
CA VAL A 20 -3.15 3.36 2.51
C VAL A 20 -3.59 4.78 2.17
N ASN A 21 -4.84 5.14 2.46
CA ASN A 21 -5.35 6.50 2.23
C ASN A 21 -4.50 7.55 2.95
N TRP A 22 -4.19 7.31 4.23
CA TRP A 22 -3.32 8.17 5.03
C TRP A 22 -1.90 8.28 4.46
N ALA A 23 -1.30 7.14 4.11
CA ALA A 23 0.07 7.09 3.58
C ALA A 23 0.16 7.84 2.25
N ALA A 24 -0.81 7.63 1.37
CA ALA A 24 -0.85 8.26 0.07
C ALA A 24 -1.08 9.78 0.16
N ASP A 25 -1.83 10.25 1.15
CA ASP A 25 -2.02 11.68 1.35
C ASP A 25 -0.80 12.34 2.02
N ILE A 26 0.01 11.62 2.81
CA ILE A 26 1.09 12.20 3.62
C ILE A 26 2.48 12.04 3.00
N LEU A 27 2.82 10.87 2.48
CA LEU A 27 4.16 10.57 1.96
C LEU A 27 4.63 11.55 0.86
N PRO A 28 3.77 11.98 -0.09
CA PRO A 28 4.15 12.96 -1.11
C PRO A 28 4.48 14.32 -0.50
N ARG A 29 3.73 14.74 0.53
CA ARG A 29 3.94 16.03 1.21
C ARG A 29 5.24 16.08 2.00
N ILE A 30 5.67 14.95 2.57
CA ILE A 30 6.97 14.85 3.26
C ILE A 30 8.12 15.08 2.27
N ARG A 31 7.96 14.63 1.02
CA ARG A 31 8.95 14.86 -0.05
C ARG A 31 9.02 16.32 -0.46
N ASP A 32 7.87 16.94 -0.73
CA ASP A 32 7.79 18.34 -1.18
C ASP A 32 8.20 19.34 -0.08
N ARG A 33 8.22 18.90 1.19
CA ARG A 33 8.72 19.70 2.32
C ARG A 33 10.21 20.06 2.22
N GLN A 34 10.97 19.43 1.32
CA GLN A 34 12.35 19.85 1.04
C GLN A 34 12.44 21.10 0.16
N GLU A 35 11.36 21.55 -0.49
CA GLU A 35 11.38 22.72 -1.39
C GLU A 35 10.71 23.99 -0.82
N LYS A 36 9.85 23.93 0.21
CA LYS A 36 9.19 25.12 0.79
C LYS A 36 9.01 25.05 2.32
N PRO A 37 9.30 26.15 3.07
CA PRO A 37 9.13 26.17 4.52
C PRO A 37 7.65 26.21 4.90
N ALA A 38 7.38 25.61 6.04
CA ALA A 38 6.07 25.28 6.59
C ALA A 38 5.06 26.44 6.54
N VAL A 39 3.98 26.27 5.78
CA VAL A 39 2.76 27.05 5.93
C VAL A 39 1.59 26.07 6.01
N GLU A 40 0.94 26.11 7.17
CA GLU A 40 -0.35 25.50 7.53
C GLU A 40 -0.43 23.98 7.47
N SER A 41 0.10 23.40 8.55
CA SER A 41 -0.43 22.22 9.21
C SER A 41 -1.97 22.26 9.30
N ALA A 42 -2.65 21.45 8.50
CA ALA A 42 -3.99 20.99 8.81
C ALA A 42 -3.92 19.46 8.99
N THR A 43 -3.58 19.10 10.22
CA THR A 43 -3.86 17.82 10.88
C THR A 43 -5.31 17.39 10.60
N ARG A 44 -5.56 16.77 9.44
CA ARG A 44 -6.81 16.05 9.22
C ARG A 44 -6.87 14.94 10.26
N SER A 45 -7.98 14.85 10.99
CA SER A 45 -8.20 13.77 11.95
C SER A 45 -7.93 12.42 11.29
N LEU A 46 -7.29 11.49 12.00
CA LEU A 46 -7.03 10.14 11.49
C LEU A 46 -8.30 9.50 10.94
N ALA A 47 -9.45 9.76 11.56
CA ALA A 47 -10.75 9.25 11.13
C ALA A 47 -11.23 9.80 9.77
N HIS A 48 -10.58 10.82 9.20
CA HIS A 48 -10.83 11.27 7.83
C HIS A 48 -10.45 10.19 6.80
N HIS A 49 -9.46 9.34 7.10
CA HIS A 49 -8.96 8.34 6.17
C HIS A 49 -9.75 7.02 6.18
N TRP A 50 -10.59 6.81 7.20
CA TRP A 50 -11.54 5.70 7.29
C TRP A 50 -12.93 6.16 6.85
N THR A 51 -13.14 6.15 5.55
CA THR A 51 -14.22 6.81 4.85
C THR A 51 -15.50 5.99 4.74
N LEU A 52 -15.43 4.65 4.78
CA LEU A 52 -16.62 3.81 4.58
C LEU A 52 -17.79 4.14 5.53
N PRO A 53 -17.59 4.27 6.86
CA PRO A 53 -18.69 4.64 7.76
C PRO A 53 -19.31 5.99 7.38
N TRP A 54 -18.50 6.97 6.98
CA TRP A 54 -18.99 8.30 6.63
C TRP A 54 -19.68 8.33 5.27
N TYR A 55 -19.24 7.48 4.34
CA TYR A 55 -19.86 7.34 3.04
C TYR A 55 -21.26 6.73 3.15
N PHE A 56 -21.42 5.66 3.95
CA PHE A 56 -22.71 4.98 4.15
C PHE A 56 -23.65 5.75 5.09
N PHE A 57 -23.16 6.23 6.24
CA PHE A 57 -24.03 6.84 7.27
C PHE A 57 -24.16 8.36 7.16
N ARG A 58 -23.26 9.04 6.43
CA ARG A 58 -23.22 10.52 6.34
C ARG A 58 -23.10 11.06 4.92
N ARG A 59 -23.49 10.29 3.89
CA ARG A 59 -23.46 10.71 2.48
C ARG A 59 -22.08 11.22 2.03
N GLY A 60 -21.02 10.67 2.63
CA GLY A 60 -19.63 11.03 2.36
C GLY A 60 -19.15 12.30 3.07
N ILE A 61 -19.84 12.79 4.10
CA ILE A 61 -19.38 13.96 4.87
C ILE A 61 -18.64 13.50 6.12
N CYS A 62 -17.39 13.93 6.28
CA CYS A 62 -16.60 13.60 7.46
C CYS A 62 -17.12 14.37 8.70
N PRO A 63 -17.32 13.73 9.87
CA PRO A 63 -17.77 14.40 11.09
C PRO A 63 -16.87 15.51 11.61
N HIS A 64 -15.57 15.38 11.37
CA HIS A 64 -14.58 16.19 12.06
C HIS A 64 -14.18 17.39 11.22
N CYS A 65 -13.97 17.20 9.91
CA CYS A 65 -13.60 18.29 9.02
C CYS A 65 -14.78 18.85 8.20
N HIS A 66 -15.97 18.25 8.27
CA HIS A 66 -17.18 18.64 7.50
C HIS A 66 -16.98 18.68 5.98
N GLU A 67 -15.88 18.12 5.49
CA GLU A 67 -15.54 18.06 4.08
C GLU A 67 -16.21 16.85 3.41
N ARG A 68 -16.55 17.01 2.14
CA ARG A 68 -17.11 15.93 1.34
C ARG A 68 -15.97 15.04 0.82
N LEU A 69 -15.97 13.80 1.25
CA LEU A 69 -15.02 12.76 0.88
C LEU A 69 -15.17 12.44 -0.61
N GLY A 70 -14.06 12.48 -1.35
CA GLY A 70 -13.99 12.05 -2.74
C GLY A 70 -14.21 10.54 -2.88
N ARG A 71 -14.45 10.07 -4.11
CA ARG A 71 -14.64 8.63 -4.40
C ARG A 71 -13.37 7.79 -4.27
N ARG A 72 -12.19 8.41 -4.34
CA ARG A 72 -10.88 7.74 -4.25
C ARG A 72 -10.75 6.91 -2.97
N SER A 73 -10.93 7.54 -1.81
CA SER A 73 -10.67 6.92 -0.52
C SER A 73 -11.59 5.72 -0.18
N PRO A 74 -12.92 5.78 -0.42
CA PRO A 74 -13.78 4.61 -0.21
C PRO A 74 -13.51 3.51 -1.24
N THR A 75 -13.08 3.84 -2.46
CA THR A 75 -12.66 2.81 -3.44
C THR A 75 -11.43 2.04 -2.96
N VAL A 76 -10.42 2.73 -2.41
CA VAL A 76 -9.23 2.08 -1.84
C VAL A 76 -9.59 1.16 -0.67
N GLU A 77 -10.47 1.58 0.24
CA GLU A 77 -10.94 0.73 1.35
C GLU A 77 -11.67 -0.53 0.85
N ILE A 78 -12.55 -0.40 -0.15
CA ILE A 78 -13.29 -1.55 -0.71
C ILE A 78 -12.32 -2.52 -1.40
N VAL A 79 -11.39 -2.01 -2.20
CA VAL A 79 -10.37 -2.83 -2.88
C VAL A 79 -9.50 -3.57 -1.85
N SER A 80 -9.07 -2.87 -0.79
CA SER A 80 -8.29 -3.46 0.30
C SER A 80 -9.05 -4.60 1.00
N ILE A 81 -10.32 -4.37 1.36
CA ILE A 81 -11.18 -5.42 1.96
C ILE A 81 -11.30 -6.62 1.02
N GLY A 82 -11.58 -6.38 -0.27
CA GLY A 82 -11.70 -7.43 -1.28
C GLY A 82 -10.41 -8.25 -1.41
N LEU A 83 -9.26 -7.59 -1.44
CA LEU A 83 -7.95 -8.24 -1.52
C LEU A 83 -7.68 -9.11 -0.30
N PHE A 84 -7.93 -8.60 0.90
CA PHE A 84 -7.70 -9.34 2.15
C PHE A 84 -8.60 -10.57 2.27
N VAL A 85 -9.88 -10.44 1.88
CA VAL A 85 -10.82 -11.55 1.85
C VAL A 85 -10.40 -12.60 0.83
N LEU A 86 -9.98 -12.19 -0.37
CA LEU A 86 -9.50 -13.10 -1.42
C LEU A 86 -8.27 -13.90 -0.94
N MET A 87 -7.31 -13.22 -0.31
CA MET A 87 -6.14 -13.88 0.28
C MET A 87 -6.54 -14.86 1.39
N ALA A 88 -7.50 -14.48 2.24
CA ALA A 88 -8.00 -15.36 3.30
C ALA A 88 -8.73 -16.60 2.77
N VAL A 89 -9.46 -16.46 1.66
CA VAL A 89 -10.10 -17.59 0.95
C VAL A 89 -9.06 -18.55 0.41
N HIS A 90 -7.99 -18.03 -0.18
CA HIS A 90 -6.97 -18.84 -0.85
C HIS A 90 -6.03 -19.56 0.13
N TRP A 91 -5.50 -18.84 1.13
CA TRP A 91 -4.50 -19.39 2.06
C TRP A 91 -5.08 -19.93 3.37
N GLY A 92 -6.34 -19.59 3.71
CA GLY A 92 -6.92 -19.95 4.99
C GLY A 92 -6.19 -19.33 6.19
N ALA A 93 -6.46 -19.83 7.39
CA ALA A 93 -5.85 -19.34 8.65
C ALA A 93 -4.41 -19.87 8.83
N THR A 94 -3.51 -19.45 7.95
CA THR A 94 -2.10 -19.87 7.94
C THR A 94 -1.18 -18.69 8.25
N PRO A 95 0.04 -18.91 8.80
CA PRO A 95 1.01 -17.84 9.01
C PRO A 95 1.37 -17.09 7.71
N THR A 96 1.31 -17.77 6.57
CA THR A 96 1.51 -17.19 5.24
C THR A 96 0.47 -16.13 4.89
N LEU A 97 -0.74 -16.20 5.45
CA LEU A 97 -1.77 -15.19 5.23
C LEU A 97 -1.35 -13.81 5.76
N ALA A 98 -0.72 -13.75 6.93
CA ALA A 98 -0.27 -12.49 7.52
C ALA A 98 0.79 -11.80 6.66
N ILE A 99 1.71 -12.60 6.10
CA ILE A 99 2.75 -12.12 5.16
C ILE A 99 2.08 -11.63 3.88
N ALA A 100 1.13 -12.40 3.32
CA ALA A 100 0.38 -12.01 2.13
C ALA A 100 -0.40 -10.70 2.32
N TRP A 101 -1.04 -10.52 3.47
CA TRP A 101 -1.75 -9.28 3.82
C TRP A 101 -0.80 -8.08 3.93
N LEU A 102 0.35 -8.24 4.58
CA LEU A 102 1.35 -7.17 4.68
C LEU A 102 1.88 -6.77 3.29
N TYR A 103 2.21 -7.76 2.47
CA TYR A 103 2.71 -7.55 1.12
C TYR A 103 1.63 -6.92 0.21
N GLY A 104 0.39 -7.42 0.29
CA GLY A 104 -0.76 -6.86 -0.42
C GLY A 104 -1.04 -5.42 -0.05
N LEU A 105 -0.95 -5.09 1.24
CA LEU A 105 -1.11 -3.71 1.74
C LEU A 105 -0.01 -2.78 1.19
N PHE A 106 1.24 -3.25 1.18
CA PHE A 106 2.36 -2.50 0.63
C PHE A 106 2.18 -2.23 -0.86
N LEU A 107 1.87 -3.27 -1.66
CA LEU A 107 1.62 -3.12 -3.10
C LEU A 107 0.43 -2.22 -3.39
N LEU A 108 -0.65 -2.32 -2.62
CA LEU A 108 -1.80 -1.44 -2.77
C LEU A 108 -1.41 0.02 -2.50
N ALA A 109 -0.63 0.29 -1.46
CA ALA A 109 -0.16 1.63 -1.14
C ALA A 109 0.69 2.22 -2.28
N VAL A 110 1.64 1.43 -2.77
CA VAL A 110 2.49 1.79 -3.91
C VAL A 110 1.65 2.08 -5.16
N THR A 111 0.70 1.20 -5.48
CA THR A 111 -0.17 1.34 -6.67
C THR A 111 -1.01 2.61 -6.60
N VAL A 112 -1.61 2.90 -5.45
CA VAL A 112 -2.45 4.10 -5.26
C VAL A 112 -1.61 5.38 -5.39
N ILE A 113 -0.43 5.40 -4.77
CA ILE A 113 0.47 6.56 -4.82
C ILE A 113 1.02 6.78 -6.23
N ASP A 114 1.41 5.71 -6.91
CA ASP A 114 1.91 5.80 -8.27
C ASP A 114 0.83 6.25 -9.25
N PHE A 115 -0.39 5.73 -9.12
CA PHE A 115 -1.52 6.15 -9.95
C PHE A 115 -1.88 7.64 -9.75
N GLU A 116 -1.71 8.18 -8.55
CA GLU A 116 -2.05 9.57 -8.26
C GLU A 116 -0.97 10.57 -8.63
N HIS A 117 0.30 10.18 -8.54
CA HIS A 117 1.42 11.12 -8.64
C HIS A 117 2.41 10.79 -9.76
N HIS A 118 2.26 9.63 -10.40
CA HIS A 118 3.01 9.16 -11.57
C HIS A 118 4.54 9.24 -11.46
N ARG A 119 5.12 9.47 -10.26
CA ARG A 119 6.53 9.88 -10.12
C ARG A 119 7.26 9.55 -8.81
N VAL A 120 6.67 8.86 -7.83
CA VAL A 120 7.24 8.85 -6.46
C VAL A 120 7.36 7.45 -5.87
N LEU A 121 8.19 6.60 -6.50
CA LEU A 121 8.51 5.28 -5.96
C LEU A 121 9.68 5.26 -4.97
N ASN A 122 10.65 6.18 -5.07
CA ASN A 122 11.88 6.10 -4.24
C ASN A 122 11.65 6.22 -2.72
N ILE A 123 10.60 6.90 -2.26
CA ILE A 123 10.38 7.11 -0.80
C ILE A 123 9.84 5.85 -0.12
N MET A 124 9.07 5.02 -0.82
CA MET A 124 8.50 3.79 -0.25
C MET A 124 9.47 2.61 -0.29
N LEU A 125 10.46 2.66 -1.20
CA LEU A 125 11.52 1.67 -1.33
C LEU A 125 12.38 1.52 -0.05
N ALA A 126 12.72 2.63 0.62
CA ALA A 126 13.55 2.60 1.83
C ALA A 126 12.87 1.89 3.03
N PRO A 127 11.64 2.24 3.45
CA PRO A 127 10.96 1.52 4.53
C PRO A 127 10.61 0.07 4.13
N ALA A 128 10.30 -0.19 2.85
CA ALA A 128 10.08 -1.56 2.36
C ALA A 128 11.33 -2.43 2.53
N ALA A 129 12.49 -1.93 2.10
CA ALA A 129 13.76 -2.62 2.24
C ALA A 129 14.12 -2.90 3.72
N ILE A 130 13.80 -1.97 4.64
CA ILE A 130 14.00 -2.18 6.08
C ILE A 130 13.09 -3.27 6.62
N VAL A 131 11.81 -3.29 6.22
CA VAL A 131 10.85 -4.31 6.65
C VAL A 131 11.25 -5.69 6.11
N VAL A 132 11.64 -5.79 4.83
CA VAL A 132 12.12 -7.04 4.22
C VAL A 132 13.42 -7.51 4.88
N ALA A 133 14.37 -6.61 5.15
CA ALA A 133 15.60 -6.94 5.88
C ALA A 133 15.30 -7.43 7.30
N GLY A 134 14.37 -6.79 8.02
CA GLY A 134 13.96 -7.22 9.36
C GLY A 134 13.25 -8.57 9.35
N LEU A 135 12.41 -8.83 8.35
CA LEU A 135 11.72 -10.12 8.19
C LEU A 135 12.70 -11.24 7.81
N SER A 136 13.76 -10.95 7.05
CA SER A 136 14.78 -11.94 6.66
C SER A 136 15.54 -12.57 7.84
N LEU A 137 15.46 -11.97 9.03
CA LEU A 137 16.07 -12.47 10.27
C LEU A 137 15.19 -13.49 11.00
N LEU A 138 13.94 -13.72 10.55
CA LEU A 138 13.02 -14.67 11.17
C LEU A 138 13.24 -16.10 10.64
N PRO A 139 13.20 -17.13 11.50
CA PRO A 139 13.29 -18.52 11.07
C PRO A 139 12.02 -18.92 10.27
N GLY A 140 12.20 -19.49 9.07
CA GLY A 140 11.11 -19.94 8.19
C GLY A 140 10.86 -19.06 6.96
N VAL A 141 11.67 -18.03 6.74
CA VAL A 141 11.65 -17.19 5.53
C VAL A 141 12.55 -17.82 4.45
N PRO A 142 12.22 -17.73 3.14
CA PRO A 142 13.09 -18.20 2.06
C PRO A 142 14.52 -17.71 2.22
N GLN A 143 15.49 -18.50 1.75
CA GLN A 143 16.90 -18.17 1.95
C GLN A 143 17.21 -16.79 1.38
N PRO A 144 18.12 -16.01 1.98
CA PRO A 144 18.47 -14.67 1.48
C PRO A 144 18.85 -14.66 -0.01
N LEU A 145 19.42 -15.75 -0.50
CA LEU A 145 19.72 -16.00 -1.91
C LEU A 145 18.47 -16.07 -2.80
N ASP A 146 17.39 -16.71 -2.35
CA ASP A 146 16.13 -16.81 -3.10
C ASP A 146 15.41 -15.46 -3.15
N MET A 147 15.50 -14.67 -2.07
CA MET A 147 14.98 -13.30 -2.04
C MET A 147 15.76 -12.38 -2.98
N LEU A 148 17.10 -12.48 -2.98
CA LEU A 148 17.98 -11.76 -3.90
C LEU A 148 17.76 -12.18 -5.37
N LEU A 149 17.56 -13.47 -5.63
CA LEU A 149 17.26 -13.98 -6.97
C LEU A 149 15.89 -13.53 -7.45
N GLY A 150 14.87 -13.54 -6.58
CA GLY A 150 13.54 -13.02 -6.90
C GLY A 150 13.57 -11.54 -7.27
N GLY A 151 14.25 -10.71 -6.46
CA GLY A 151 14.49 -9.30 -6.76
C GLY A 151 15.32 -9.10 -8.04
N ALA A 152 16.40 -9.85 -8.23
CA ALA A 152 17.23 -9.74 -9.43
C ALA A 152 16.50 -10.12 -10.73
N VAL A 153 15.69 -11.19 -10.70
CA VAL A 153 14.87 -11.62 -11.84
C VAL A 153 13.77 -10.61 -12.12
N GLY A 154 13.08 -10.15 -11.07
CA GLY A 154 12.05 -9.13 -11.17
C GLY A 154 12.56 -7.82 -11.77
N PHE A 155 13.66 -7.29 -11.21
CA PHE A 155 14.39 -6.14 -11.74
C PHE A 155 14.81 -6.35 -13.18
N GLY A 156 15.40 -7.50 -13.50
CA GLY A 156 15.88 -7.82 -14.84
C GLY A 156 14.76 -7.81 -15.90
N VAL A 157 13.60 -8.38 -15.60
CA VAL A 157 12.44 -8.42 -16.51
C VAL A 157 11.87 -7.02 -16.73
N PHE A 158 11.69 -6.23 -15.68
CA PHE A 158 11.15 -4.87 -15.81
C PHE A 158 12.14 -3.90 -16.44
N LEU A 159 13.44 -4.06 -16.21
CA LEU A 159 14.49 -3.33 -16.91
C LEU A 159 14.44 -3.62 -18.42
N LEU A 160 14.26 -4.90 -18.80
CA LEU A 160 14.10 -5.31 -20.19
C LEU A 160 12.86 -4.69 -20.83
N LEU A 161 11.72 -4.69 -20.13
CA LEU A 161 10.48 -4.06 -20.59
C LEU A 161 10.62 -2.53 -20.71
N ALA A 162 11.35 -1.87 -19.80
CA ALA A 162 11.63 -0.44 -19.89
C ALA A 162 12.48 -0.09 -21.11
N ILE A 163 13.49 -0.91 -21.42
CA ILE A 163 14.37 -0.74 -22.58
C ILE A 163 13.58 -0.96 -23.89
N ILE A 164 12.77 -2.02 -23.97
CA ILE A 164 11.97 -2.35 -25.16
C ILE A 164 10.82 -1.34 -25.36
N GLY A 165 10.19 -0.89 -24.26
CA GLY A 165 9.07 0.03 -24.25
C GLY A 165 9.41 1.49 -24.57
N ARG A 166 10.66 1.81 -24.92
CA ARG A 166 11.14 3.17 -25.29
C ARG A 166 10.74 4.27 -24.30
N GLY A 167 10.80 3.97 -22.99
CA GLY A 167 10.50 4.95 -21.95
C GLY A 167 9.03 5.09 -21.57
N ALA A 168 8.17 4.17 -22.02
CA ALA A 168 6.80 4.04 -21.50
C ALA A 168 6.75 3.57 -20.04
N LEU A 169 7.83 2.92 -19.56
CA LEU A 169 7.99 2.46 -18.19
C LEU A 169 8.90 3.43 -17.42
N GLY A 170 8.46 3.90 -16.25
CA GLY A 170 9.27 4.78 -15.42
C GLY A 170 10.43 4.02 -14.79
N MET A 171 11.62 4.64 -14.68
CA MET A 171 12.77 4.00 -14.03
C MET A 171 12.54 3.68 -12.54
N GLY A 172 11.47 4.24 -11.95
CA GLY A 172 10.97 3.86 -10.63
C GLY A 172 10.40 2.45 -10.61
N ASP A 173 9.60 2.07 -11.62
CA ASP A 173 8.93 0.77 -11.73
C ASP A 173 9.94 -0.37 -11.77
N VAL A 174 11.05 -0.15 -12.49
CA VAL A 174 12.17 -1.09 -12.57
C VAL A 174 12.81 -1.32 -11.20
N LYS A 175 12.94 -0.28 -10.37
CA LYS A 175 13.56 -0.39 -9.05
C LYS A 175 12.68 -1.10 -8.02
N LEU A 176 11.36 -0.98 -8.13
CA LEU A 176 10.44 -1.71 -7.24
C LEU A 176 10.54 -3.21 -7.37
N VAL A 177 10.66 -3.71 -8.60
CA VAL A 177 10.70 -5.17 -8.82
C VAL A 177 12.03 -5.78 -8.36
N GLY A 178 13.02 -4.93 -8.04
CA GLY A 178 14.31 -5.33 -7.48
C GLY A 178 14.38 -5.43 -5.96
N VAL A 179 13.38 -4.93 -5.22
CA VAL A 179 13.31 -4.95 -3.74
C VAL A 179 12.34 -6.03 -3.28
#